data_AF-A0A939YRR7-F1
#
_entry.id   AF-A0A939YRR7-F1
#
_cell.length_a   1.000
_cell.length_b   1.000
_cell.length_c   1.000
_cell.angle_alpha   90.00
_cell.angle_beta   90.00
_cell.angle_gamma   90.00
#
_symmetry.space_group_name_H-M   'P 1'
#
loop_
_entity.id
_entity.type
_entity.pdbx_description
1 polymer ?
#
loop_
_entity_poly.entity_id
_entity_poly.type
_entity_poly.pdbx_seq_one_letter_code
_entity_poly.pdbx_strand_id
1 'polypeptide(L)'
;MKKNNRNLKGLTLIELIVVMAIFSILLVAIIQFFSPVERIFKNTAVSEKTYAYTNNIEELLEEKLKYADVLWVFNGKQVDDTEYSITSSGAMEDAELKKISEDIAKRYYNGSVVFDGTTESYAKGKVHILHLINETSSFQVGQITERTLDFNCDPTLANKTGTLAAEDTSQYLIPDAYFKAGDAKYMFHYALGAGRMINCPSISLGSEDSTRVVDKDYNDTPIEIAFNNMNLCIVTNTNDDGTNTEFFPDGTHGITYSAFSNPCTLSVANLPLNNIVYCGNQTAAKRSLKITPTDASGATLGSMQYCKMADIMALVPESFKIMDSTGASFVSDKMDFTNDIYFVFTYADELK
;
A
#
# COMPACT_ATOMS: atom_id res chain seq x y z
N MET A 1 -48.83 -79.14 -8.60
CA MET A 1 -48.33 -77.79 -8.26
C MET A 1 -46.87 -77.90 -7.85
N LYS A 2 -45.93 -77.41 -8.67
CA LYS A 2 -44.48 -77.46 -8.40
C LYS A 2 -44.12 -76.22 -7.55
N LYS A 3 -43.68 -76.42 -6.30
CA LYS A 3 -43.26 -75.34 -5.40
C LYS A 3 -41.81 -74.98 -5.73
N ASN A 4 -41.57 -73.82 -6.36
CA ASN A 4 -40.23 -73.29 -6.58
C ASN A 4 -39.65 -72.85 -5.24
N ASN A 5 -38.70 -73.61 -4.69
CA ASN A 5 -37.86 -73.15 -3.59
C ASN A 5 -36.90 -72.08 -4.12
N ARG A 6 -37.21 -70.81 -3.88
CA ARG A 6 -36.23 -69.73 -3.96
C ARG A 6 -35.26 -69.91 -2.78
N ASN A 7 -34.10 -70.49 -3.05
CA ASN A 7 -32.99 -70.52 -2.10
C ASN A 7 -32.49 -69.08 -1.88
N LEU A 8 -33.02 -68.40 -0.87
CA LEU A 8 -32.36 -67.25 -0.26
C LEU A 8 -31.15 -67.80 0.49
N LYS A 9 -30.01 -67.90 -0.20
CA LYS A 9 -28.73 -68.21 0.42
C LYS A 9 -28.42 -67.06 1.37
N GLY A 10 -28.53 -67.30 2.67
CA GLY A 10 -28.07 -66.36 3.68
C GLY A 10 -26.60 -66.04 3.41
N LEU A 11 -26.28 -64.75 3.37
CA LEU A 11 -24.93 -64.26 3.14
C LEU A 11 -23.98 -65.00 4.09
N THR A 12 -23.00 -65.70 3.55
CA THR A 12 -22.04 -66.41 4.40
C THR A 12 -21.13 -65.39 5.07
N LEU A 13 -20.71 -65.63 6.31
CA LEU A 13 -19.88 -64.70 7.09
C LEU A 13 -18.59 -64.30 6.35
N ILE A 14 -18.04 -65.20 5.54
CA ILE A 14 -16.86 -64.94 4.70
C ILE A 14 -17.15 -63.92 3.59
N GLU A 15 -18.34 -63.96 2.99
CA GLU A 15 -18.75 -63.02 1.93
C GLU A 15 -18.89 -61.60 2.50
N LEU A 16 -19.39 -61.47 3.73
CA LEU A 16 -19.44 -60.18 4.42
C LEU A 16 -18.04 -59.62 4.72
N ILE A 17 -17.10 -60.46 5.16
CA ILE A 17 -15.71 -60.04 5.42
C ILE A 17 -15.03 -59.57 4.14
N VAL A 18 -15.20 -60.30 3.04
CA VAL A 18 -14.60 -59.94 1.75
C VAL A 18 -15.17 -58.61 1.23
N VAL A 19 -16.49 -58.41 1.33
CA VAL A 19 -17.12 -57.15 0.92
C VAL A 19 -16.63 -55.97 1.79
N MET A 20 -16.55 -56.15 3.12
CA MET A 20 -16.05 -55.10 4.02
C MET A 20 -14.58 -54.76 3.77
N ALA A 21 -13.74 -55.75 3.46
CA ALA A 21 -12.33 -55.52 3.12
C ALA A 21 -12.18 -54.71 1.83
N ILE A 22 -12.96 -55.04 0.79
CA ILE A 22 -12.96 -54.32 -0.48
C ILE A 22 -13.48 -52.88 -0.29
N PHE A 23 -14.58 -52.70 0.44
CA PHE A 23 -15.12 -51.37 0.75
C PHE A 23 -14.15 -50.52 1.57
N SER A 24 -13.42 -51.11 2.52
CA SER A 24 -12.45 -50.39 3.34
C SER A 24 -11.26 -49.88 2.51
N ILE A 25 -10.73 -50.72 1.60
CA ILE A 25 -9.64 -50.32 0.70
C ILE A 25 -10.11 -49.23 -0.27
N LEU A 26 -11.32 -49.38 -0.84
CA LEU A 26 -11.92 -48.36 -1.71
C LEU A 26 -12.12 -47.04 -0.98
N LEU A 27 -12.60 -47.07 0.27
CA LEU A 27 -12.83 -45.87 1.06
C LEU A 27 -11.53 -45.13 1.39
N VAL A 28 -10.44 -45.86 1.69
CA VAL A 28 -9.11 -45.26 1.89
C VAL A 28 -8.59 -44.62 0.61
N ALA A 29 -8.73 -45.29 -0.54
CA ALA A 29 -8.33 -44.72 -1.83
C ALA A 29 -9.14 -43.45 -2.16
N ILE A 30 -10.44 -43.46 -1.90
CA ILE A 30 -11.33 -42.33 -2.10
C ILE A 30 -10.93 -41.14 -1.22
N ILE A 31 -10.62 -41.37 0.06
CA ILE A 31 -10.14 -40.32 0.98
C ILE A 31 -8.84 -39.69 0.46
N GLN A 32 -7.90 -40.50 -0.03
CA GLN A 32 -6.65 -40.00 -0.62
C GLN A 32 -6.86 -39.15 -1.88
N PHE A 33 -7.91 -39.40 -2.67
CA PHE A 33 -8.27 -38.57 -3.81
C PHE A 33 -9.01 -37.29 -3.42
N PHE A 34 -9.78 -37.30 -2.33
CA PHE A 34 -10.56 -36.13 -1.92
C PHE A 34 -9.70 -35.02 -1.31
N SER A 35 -8.68 -35.35 -0.51
CA SER A 35 -7.81 -34.35 0.12
C SER A 35 -7.15 -33.35 -0.85
N PRO A 36 -6.50 -33.78 -1.96
CA PRO A 36 -5.91 -32.83 -2.90
C PRO A 36 -6.96 -32.01 -3.66
N VAL A 37 -8.14 -32.59 -3.94
CA VAL A 37 -9.23 -31.89 -4.66
C VAL A 37 -9.86 -30.81 -3.78
N GLU A 38 -10.13 -31.13 -2.51
CA GLU A 38 -10.60 -30.15 -1.53
C GLU A 38 -9.61 -29.01 -1.37
N ARG A 39 -8.30 -29.31 -1.35
CA ARG A 39 -7.23 -28.31 -1.28
C ARG A 39 -7.20 -27.41 -2.51
N ILE A 40 -7.29 -27.96 -3.71
CA ILE A 40 -7.36 -27.17 -4.95
C ILE A 40 -8.60 -26.27 -4.93
N PHE A 41 -9.75 -26.79 -4.51
CA PHE A 41 -10.99 -26.03 -4.45
C PHE A 41 -10.91 -24.88 -3.44
N LYS A 42 -10.42 -25.14 -2.22
CA LYS A 42 -10.22 -24.10 -1.20
C LYS A 42 -9.24 -23.04 -1.66
N ASN A 43 -8.09 -23.44 -2.21
CA ASN A 43 -7.08 -22.51 -2.72
C ASN A 43 -7.62 -21.64 -3.87
N THR A 44 -8.43 -22.23 -4.76
CA THR A 44 -9.05 -21.49 -5.87
C THR A 44 -10.09 -20.49 -5.36
N ALA A 45 -10.97 -20.92 -4.45
CA ALA A 45 -12.01 -20.07 -3.89
C ALA A 45 -11.43 -18.89 -3.08
N VAL A 46 -10.37 -19.14 -2.31
CA VAL A 46 -9.62 -18.09 -1.61
C VAL A 46 -8.97 -17.16 -2.62
N SER A 47 -8.27 -17.69 -3.62
CA SER A 47 -7.59 -16.89 -4.65
C SER A 47 -8.55 -15.97 -5.41
N GLU A 48 -9.73 -16.45 -5.81
CA GLU A 48 -10.73 -15.62 -6.53
C GLU A 48 -11.22 -14.45 -5.68
N LYS A 49 -11.51 -14.68 -4.39
CA LYS A 49 -11.93 -13.61 -3.48
C LYS A 49 -10.82 -12.61 -3.24
N THR A 50 -9.61 -13.11 -3.06
CA THR A 50 -8.44 -12.27 -2.85
C THR A 50 -8.17 -11.37 -4.05
N TYR A 51 -8.28 -11.89 -5.28
CA TYR A 51 -8.17 -11.05 -6.48
C TYR A 51 -9.22 -9.92 -6.50
N ALA A 52 -10.46 -10.21 -6.10
CA ALA A 52 -11.50 -9.19 -6.03
C ALA A 52 -11.16 -8.10 -4.98
N TYR A 53 -10.66 -8.49 -3.81
CA TYR A 53 -10.27 -7.54 -2.78
C TYR A 53 -9.08 -6.68 -3.20
N THR A 54 -8.04 -7.29 -3.77
CA THR A 54 -6.87 -6.53 -4.21
C THR A 54 -7.19 -5.59 -5.35
N ASN A 55 -8.08 -5.97 -6.29
CA ASN A 55 -8.56 -5.08 -7.34
C ASN A 55 -9.32 -3.88 -6.77
N ASN A 56 -10.15 -4.07 -5.75
CA ASN A 56 -10.86 -2.96 -5.09
C ASN A 56 -9.90 -2.01 -4.37
N ILE A 57 -8.83 -2.54 -3.76
CA ILE A 57 -7.77 -1.71 -3.15
C ILE A 57 -7.03 -0.92 -4.23
N GLU A 58 -6.69 -1.54 -5.35
CA GLU A 58 -6.05 -0.86 -6.49
C GLU A 58 -6.94 0.28 -7.04
N GLU A 59 -8.23 0.02 -7.26
CA GLU A 59 -9.18 1.03 -7.74
C GLU A 59 -9.33 2.18 -6.73
N LEU A 60 -9.39 1.88 -5.43
CA LEU A 60 -9.43 2.88 -4.36
C LEU A 60 -8.19 3.79 -4.39
N LEU A 61 -6.99 3.20 -4.51
CA LEU A 61 -5.74 3.95 -4.57
C LEU A 61 -5.64 4.80 -5.85
N GLU A 62 -6.10 4.25 -6.98
CA GLU A 62 -6.21 5.01 -8.23
C GLU A 62 -7.15 6.20 -8.05
N GLU A 63 -8.36 6.01 -7.51
CA GLU A 63 -9.34 7.09 -7.35
C GLU A 63 -8.77 8.26 -6.55
N LYS A 64 -8.00 7.97 -5.49
CA LYS A 64 -7.40 8.99 -4.63
C LYS A 64 -6.17 9.66 -5.25
N LEU A 65 -5.27 8.89 -5.87
CA LEU A 65 -3.98 9.44 -6.29
C LEU A 65 -3.98 9.98 -7.72
N LYS A 66 -4.96 9.60 -8.55
CA LYS A 66 -4.97 9.90 -9.99
C LYS A 66 -4.91 11.38 -10.33
N TYR A 67 -5.62 12.18 -9.55
CA TYR A 67 -5.75 13.62 -9.77
C TYR A 67 -4.98 14.47 -8.75
N ALA A 68 -4.12 13.85 -7.94
CA ALA A 68 -3.23 14.57 -7.04
C ALA A 68 -2.37 15.58 -7.84
N ASP A 69 -2.36 16.84 -7.41
CA ASP A 69 -1.54 17.90 -8.01
C ASP A 69 -0.13 17.86 -7.44
N VAL A 70 -0.02 17.67 -6.12
CA VAL A 70 1.22 17.43 -5.39
C VAL A 70 1.13 16.08 -4.67
N LEU A 71 2.19 15.28 -4.70
CA LEU A 71 2.30 14.03 -3.97
C LEU A 71 3.71 13.82 -3.41
N TRP A 72 3.79 13.63 -2.09
CA TRP A 72 4.99 13.21 -1.39
C TRP A 72 4.77 11.81 -0.80
N VAL A 73 5.76 10.93 -0.97
CA VAL A 73 5.69 9.53 -0.53
C VAL A 73 6.73 9.27 0.54
N PHE A 74 6.32 8.58 1.59
CA PHE A 74 7.14 8.21 2.74
C PHE A 74 6.95 6.74 3.09
N ASN A 75 8.00 6.14 3.63
CA ASN A 75 8.02 4.82 4.25
C ASN A 75 8.62 5.01 5.66
N GLY A 76 8.05 4.38 6.69
CA GLY A 76 8.34 4.61 8.11
C GLY A 76 9.77 4.37 8.62
N LYS A 77 10.79 4.36 7.76
CA LYS A 77 12.20 4.19 8.12
C LYS A 77 12.81 5.49 8.61
N GLN A 78 13.53 5.41 9.73
CA GLN A 78 14.27 6.51 10.36
C GLN A 78 15.21 7.22 9.37
N VAL A 79 14.99 8.51 9.17
CA VAL A 79 15.89 9.39 8.43
C VAL A 79 16.85 10.02 9.43
N ASP A 80 18.14 9.69 9.29
CA ASP A 80 19.23 10.21 10.14
C ASP A 80 19.64 11.65 9.75
N ASP A 81 18.66 12.47 9.34
CA ASP A 81 18.86 13.87 8.96
C ASP A 81 17.96 14.79 9.78
N THR A 82 18.57 15.83 10.30
CA THR A 82 18.14 16.71 11.40
C THR A 82 16.80 17.44 11.24
N GLU A 83 16.06 17.27 10.14
CA GLU A 83 14.83 18.02 9.87
C GLU A 83 13.54 17.26 10.24
N TYR A 84 13.50 15.93 10.19
CA TYR A 84 12.33 15.13 10.58
C TYR A 84 12.80 13.84 11.28
N SER A 85 12.28 13.52 12.45
CA SER A 85 12.79 12.47 13.34
C SER A 85 11.78 11.35 13.52
N ILE A 86 11.72 10.42 12.56
CA ILE A 86 10.86 9.25 12.67
C ILE A 86 11.34 8.39 13.85
N THR A 87 10.46 8.10 14.80
CA THR A 87 10.75 7.20 15.92
C THR A 87 10.94 5.76 15.40
N SER A 88 11.76 4.98 16.08
CA SER A 88 12.23 3.64 15.67
C SER A 88 11.14 2.54 15.60
N SER A 89 9.86 2.91 15.54
CA SER A 89 8.70 2.00 15.60
C SER A 89 7.81 2.08 14.35
N GLY A 90 8.39 2.32 13.17
CA GLY A 90 7.76 2.10 11.85
C GLY A 90 6.57 3.00 11.48
N ALA A 91 5.93 3.68 12.43
CA ALA A 91 4.86 4.64 12.24
C ALA A 91 5.35 6.08 12.47
N MET A 92 4.94 6.99 11.58
CA MET A 92 5.28 8.41 11.68
C MET A 92 4.37 9.09 12.72
N GLU A 93 4.95 9.93 13.60
CA GLU A 93 4.16 10.62 14.61
C GLU A 93 3.29 11.73 14.01
N ASP A 94 2.12 11.96 14.61
CA ASP A 94 1.18 13.04 14.24
C ASP A 94 1.84 14.42 14.10
N ALA A 95 2.80 14.73 14.96
CA ALA A 95 3.52 15.99 14.92
C ALA A 95 4.35 16.15 13.64
N GLU A 96 4.91 15.05 13.13
CA GLU A 96 5.74 15.03 11.93
C GLU A 96 4.89 15.08 10.67
N LEU A 97 3.83 14.28 10.62
CA LEU A 97 2.83 14.32 9.54
C LEU A 97 2.26 15.73 9.39
N LYS A 98 2.01 16.40 10.51
CA LYS A 98 1.58 17.80 10.50
C LYS A 98 2.65 18.72 9.93
N LYS A 99 3.92 18.59 10.35
CA LYS A 99 5.03 19.40 9.86
C LYS A 99 5.22 19.22 8.34
N ILE A 100 5.19 17.99 7.86
CA ILE A 100 5.27 17.67 6.43
C ILE A 100 4.13 18.34 5.66
N SER A 101 2.91 18.26 6.19
CA SER A 101 1.74 18.88 5.58
C SER A 101 1.84 20.41 5.55
N GLU A 102 2.38 21.02 6.63
CA GLU A 102 2.70 22.46 6.68
C GLU A 102 3.73 22.84 5.62
N ASP A 103 4.77 22.03 5.44
CA ASP A 103 5.83 22.29 4.46
C ASP A 103 5.34 22.14 3.02
N ILE A 104 4.48 21.17 2.72
CA ILE A 104 3.81 21.06 1.41
C ILE A 104 2.96 22.32 1.16
N ALA A 105 2.08 22.67 2.10
CA ALA A 105 1.20 23.83 1.95
C ALA A 105 2.02 25.12 1.73
N LYS A 106 3.08 25.31 2.51
CA LYS A 106 3.94 26.49 2.42
C LYS A 106 4.76 26.51 1.13
N ARG A 107 5.25 25.36 0.66
CA ARG A 107 6.11 25.30 -0.52
C ARG A 107 5.35 25.57 -1.80
N TYR A 108 4.14 25.03 -1.94
CA TYR A 108 3.39 25.10 -3.20
C TYR A 108 2.29 26.15 -3.21
N TYR A 109 1.72 26.49 -2.06
CA TYR A 109 0.50 27.31 -1.99
C TYR A 109 0.63 28.61 -1.20
N ASN A 110 1.76 28.89 -0.54
CA ASN A 110 1.95 30.12 0.23
C ASN A 110 1.71 31.40 -0.60
N GLY A 111 0.86 32.29 -0.08
CA GLY A 111 0.49 33.54 -0.75
C GLY A 111 -0.53 33.40 -1.89
N SER A 112 -1.08 32.20 -2.12
CA SER A 112 -2.12 31.99 -3.13
C SER A 112 -3.40 32.73 -2.74
N VAL A 113 -4.03 33.38 -3.72
CA VAL A 113 -5.27 34.13 -3.55
C VAL A 113 -6.34 33.64 -4.52
N VAL A 114 -7.59 33.61 -4.07
CA VAL A 114 -8.78 33.37 -4.89
C VAL A 114 -9.54 34.68 -5.04
N PHE A 115 -9.97 34.94 -6.26
CA PHE A 115 -10.79 36.10 -6.61
C PHE A 115 -12.22 35.63 -6.92
N ASP A 116 -13.18 36.08 -6.12
CA ASP A 116 -14.60 35.71 -6.28
C ASP A 116 -15.39 36.60 -7.25
N GLY A 117 -14.69 37.52 -7.95
CA GLY A 117 -15.31 38.53 -8.81
C GLY A 117 -15.51 39.88 -8.13
N THR A 118 -15.43 39.95 -6.79
CA THR A 118 -15.64 41.16 -5.99
C THR A 118 -14.54 41.45 -4.98
N THR A 119 -13.93 40.42 -4.40
CA THR A 119 -12.89 40.51 -3.38
C THR A 119 -11.79 39.48 -3.62
N GLU A 120 -10.55 39.90 -3.40
CA GLU A 120 -9.41 38.98 -3.31
C GLU A 120 -9.32 38.48 -1.86
N SER A 121 -9.26 37.16 -1.69
CA SER A 121 -9.05 36.53 -0.39
C SER A 121 -7.99 35.43 -0.51
N TYR A 122 -7.27 35.15 0.57
CA TYR A 122 -6.29 34.07 0.56
C TYR A 122 -6.97 32.72 0.40
N ALA A 123 -6.39 31.89 -0.48
CA ALA A 123 -6.91 30.57 -0.79
C ALA A 123 -6.84 29.66 0.44
N LYS A 124 -7.82 28.78 0.57
CA LYS A 124 -7.83 27.69 1.55
C LYS A 124 -7.91 26.38 0.80
N GLY A 125 -7.24 25.36 1.32
CA GLY A 125 -7.21 24.03 0.71
C GLY A 125 -7.06 22.94 1.75
N LYS A 126 -6.87 21.70 1.28
CA LYS A 126 -6.67 20.53 2.13
C LYS A 126 -5.45 19.73 1.70
N VAL A 127 -4.76 19.19 2.69
CA VAL A 127 -3.77 18.13 2.51
C VAL A 127 -4.40 16.81 2.95
N HIS A 128 -4.30 15.81 2.11
CA HIS A 128 -4.74 14.45 2.37
C HIS A 128 -3.53 13.60 2.73
N ILE A 129 -3.67 12.78 3.76
CA ILE A 129 -2.68 11.82 4.22
C ILE A 129 -3.33 10.46 4.13
N LEU A 130 -2.85 9.64 3.22
CA LEU A 130 -3.25 8.26 3.04
C LEU A 130 -2.19 7.36 3.65
N HIS A 131 -2.60 6.54 4.62
CA HIS A 131 -1.71 5.69 5.42
C HIS A 131 -2.07 4.23 5.15
N LEU A 132 -1.11 3.50 4.60
CA LEU A 132 -1.16 2.06 4.38
C LEU A 132 -0.44 1.39 5.55
N ILE A 133 -1.19 0.59 6.31
CA ILE A 133 -0.74 0.05 7.59
C ILE A 133 -0.19 -1.36 7.36
N ASN A 134 1.10 -1.53 7.63
CA ASN A 134 1.82 -2.81 7.63
C ASN A 134 2.17 -3.25 9.05
N GLU A 135 2.54 -2.31 9.93
CA GLU A 135 2.86 -2.61 11.32
C GLU A 135 1.63 -2.42 12.22
N THR A 136 1.59 -3.16 13.33
CA THR A 136 0.52 -3.00 14.34
C THR A 136 0.73 -1.71 15.11
N SER A 137 0.21 -0.62 14.57
CA SER A 137 -0.11 0.60 15.32
C SER A 137 -1.53 0.51 15.87
N SER A 138 -2.12 1.59 16.37
CA SER A 138 -3.50 1.64 16.89
C SER A 138 -4.59 1.13 15.91
N PHE A 139 -4.20 0.81 14.68
CA PHE A 139 -5.04 0.34 13.59
C PHE A 139 -4.80 -1.14 13.23
N GLN A 140 -5.78 -1.71 12.54
CA GLN A 140 -5.66 -3.07 12.01
C GLN A 140 -4.63 -3.15 10.88
N VAL A 141 -3.69 -4.09 10.97
CA VAL A 141 -2.72 -4.39 9.90
C VAL A 141 -3.45 -4.70 8.58
N GLY A 142 -2.95 -4.13 7.49
CA GLY A 142 -3.53 -4.23 6.16
C GLY A 142 -4.66 -3.23 5.89
N GLN A 143 -5.06 -2.42 6.86
CA GLN A 143 -6.04 -1.35 6.67
C GLN A 143 -5.40 -0.15 5.94
N ILE A 144 -6.26 0.63 5.28
CA ILE A 144 -5.90 1.93 4.70
C ILE A 144 -6.74 2.99 5.38
N THR A 145 -6.08 4.03 5.89
CA THR A 145 -6.76 5.17 6.49
C THR A 145 -6.49 6.46 5.72
N GLU A 146 -7.45 7.36 5.72
CA GLU A 146 -7.31 8.71 5.19
C GLU A 146 -7.56 9.73 6.29
N ARG A 147 -6.65 10.71 6.37
CA ARG A 147 -6.78 11.90 7.20
C ARG A 147 -6.67 13.14 6.34
N THR A 148 -7.35 14.20 6.73
CA THR A 148 -7.31 15.48 6.02
C THR A 148 -6.91 16.60 6.97
N LEU A 149 -6.18 17.57 6.42
CA LEU A 149 -5.67 18.72 7.12
C LEU A 149 -5.95 19.97 6.31
N ASP A 150 -6.82 20.83 6.81
CA ASP A 150 -7.10 22.12 6.15
C ASP A 150 -5.85 23.03 6.26
N PHE A 151 -5.58 23.85 5.25
CA PHE A 151 -4.55 24.87 5.29
C PHE A 151 -5.04 26.21 4.74
N ASN A 152 -4.39 27.29 5.17
CA ASN A 152 -4.63 28.65 4.69
C ASN A 152 -3.35 29.20 4.06
N CYS A 153 -3.50 29.83 2.90
CA CYS A 153 -2.40 30.41 2.13
C CYS A 153 -1.99 31.82 2.60
N ASP A 154 -2.63 32.38 3.62
CA ASP A 154 -2.29 33.69 4.18
C ASP A 154 -0.87 33.70 4.79
N PRO A 155 0.06 34.49 4.24
CA PRO A 155 1.46 34.52 4.69
C PRO A 155 1.63 35.24 6.05
N THR A 156 0.61 35.95 6.54
CA THR A 156 0.63 36.70 7.80
C THR A 156 0.10 35.89 8.98
N LEU A 157 -0.76 34.91 8.70
CA LEU A 157 -1.12 33.88 9.67
C LEU A 157 0.04 32.89 9.72
N ALA A 158 0.80 32.87 10.81
CA ALA A 158 1.90 31.93 11.00
C ALA A 158 1.42 30.48 10.76
N ASN A 159 1.66 29.96 9.55
CA ASN A 159 1.50 28.59 9.06
C ASN A 159 0.58 27.70 9.92
N LYS A 160 -0.69 28.08 10.07
CA LYS A 160 -1.68 27.16 10.65
C LYS A 160 -2.28 26.37 9.50
N THR A 161 -1.64 25.27 9.15
CA THR A 161 -2.49 24.10 8.89
C THR A 161 -3.37 23.89 10.13
N GLY A 162 -4.56 23.36 9.91
CA GLY A 162 -5.50 23.02 10.96
C GLY A 162 -4.86 22.07 11.98
N THR A 163 -5.63 21.73 13.01
CA THR A 163 -5.23 20.63 13.88
C THR A 163 -5.46 19.34 13.11
N LEU A 164 -4.44 18.47 13.05
CA LEU A 164 -4.62 17.12 12.52
C LEU A 164 -5.69 16.44 13.38
N ALA A 165 -6.76 15.98 12.75
CA ALA A 165 -7.81 15.26 13.47
C ALA A 165 -7.18 14.04 14.15
N ALA A 166 -7.49 13.77 15.42
CA ALA A 166 -6.88 12.69 16.18
C ALA A 166 -6.92 11.36 15.40
N GLU A 167 -5.88 10.52 15.51
CA GLU A 167 -5.75 9.24 14.79
C GLU A 167 -7.03 8.39 14.82
N ASP A 168 -7.73 8.34 15.96
CA ASP A 168 -8.98 7.57 16.14
C ASP A 168 -10.19 8.09 15.32
N THR A 169 -10.05 9.23 14.65
CA THR A 169 -11.07 9.82 13.75
C THR A 169 -10.76 9.61 12.27
N SER A 170 -9.66 8.92 11.96
CA SER A 170 -9.26 8.62 10.58
C SER A 170 -10.33 7.79 9.87
N GLN A 171 -10.56 8.10 8.60
CA GLN A 171 -11.53 7.36 7.82
C GLN A 171 -10.94 6.04 7.36
N TYR A 172 -11.53 4.92 7.81
CA TYR A 172 -11.23 3.60 7.27
C TYR A 172 -11.73 3.49 5.84
N LEU A 173 -10.84 3.14 4.90
CA LEU A 173 -11.19 3.01 3.49
C LEU A 173 -11.48 1.58 3.08
N ILE A 174 -10.85 0.57 3.72
CA ILE A 174 -11.18 -0.83 3.47
C ILE A 174 -12.28 -1.27 4.45
N PRO A 175 -13.37 -1.91 3.98
CA PRO A 175 -14.41 -2.41 4.86
C PRO A 175 -13.88 -3.45 5.87
N ASP A 176 -14.27 -3.30 7.14
CA ASP A 176 -14.02 -4.28 8.21
C ASP A 176 -14.39 -5.73 7.85
N ALA A 177 -15.36 -5.89 6.95
CA ALA A 177 -15.80 -7.20 6.46
C ALA A 177 -14.68 -8.00 5.79
N TYR A 178 -13.65 -7.35 5.23
CA TYR A 178 -12.53 -8.04 4.58
C TYR A 178 -11.64 -8.72 5.63
N PHE A 179 -11.56 -8.17 6.82
CA PHE A 179 -10.73 -8.70 7.89
C PHE A 179 -11.48 -9.65 8.85
N LYS A 180 -12.81 -9.51 8.93
CA LYS A 180 -13.68 -10.27 9.84
C LYS A 180 -14.53 -11.30 9.08
N ALA A 181 -14.17 -11.64 7.84
CA ALA A 181 -14.95 -12.57 7.05
C ALA A 181 -15.00 -13.96 7.72
N GLY A 182 -16.19 -14.57 7.75
CA GLY A 182 -16.41 -15.84 8.46
C GLY A 182 -15.82 -17.06 7.75
N ASP A 183 -15.34 -16.90 6.52
CA ASP A 183 -14.72 -17.92 5.68
C ASP A 183 -13.19 -17.95 5.82
N ALA A 184 -12.54 -16.78 5.90
CA ALA A 184 -11.11 -16.63 6.15
C ALA A 184 -10.79 -15.22 6.67
N LYS A 185 -9.77 -15.08 7.52
CA LYS A 185 -9.23 -13.76 7.88
C LYS A 185 -8.16 -13.39 6.87
N TYR A 186 -8.44 -12.37 6.06
CA TYR A 186 -7.50 -11.86 5.07
C TYR A 186 -6.58 -10.81 5.71
N MET A 187 -5.31 -10.87 5.34
CA MET A 187 -4.29 -9.92 5.77
C MET A 187 -3.63 -9.33 4.53
N PHE A 188 -3.51 -8.00 4.48
CA PHE A 188 -2.91 -7.28 3.37
C PHE A 188 -1.58 -6.70 3.80
N HIS A 189 -0.58 -6.83 2.95
CA HIS A 189 0.76 -6.28 3.16
C HIS A 189 1.12 -5.44 1.93
N TYR A 190 1.71 -4.28 2.17
CA TYR A 190 1.99 -3.27 1.17
C TYR A 190 3.49 -3.04 1.06
N ALA A 191 4.03 -2.95 -0.16
CA ALA A 191 5.39 -2.48 -0.36
C ALA A 191 5.48 -1.64 -1.64
N LEU A 192 6.35 -0.63 -1.65
CA LEU A 192 6.60 0.13 -2.87
C LEU A 192 7.41 -0.71 -3.87
N GLY A 193 7.13 -0.50 -5.16
CA GLY A 193 7.74 -1.21 -6.26
C GLY A 193 6.90 -2.39 -6.78
N ALA A 194 7.44 -3.07 -7.78
CA ALA A 194 6.82 -4.23 -8.41
C ALA A 194 7.75 -5.44 -8.28
N GLY A 195 7.20 -6.59 -7.91
CA GLY A 195 7.93 -7.85 -7.76
C GLY A 195 7.12 -9.05 -8.25
N ARG A 196 7.67 -10.25 -8.07
CA ARG A 196 7.03 -11.52 -8.43
C ARG A 196 7.12 -12.50 -7.27
N MET A 197 6.05 -13.25 -7.05
CA MET A 197 6.09 -14.33 -6.05
C MET A 197 6.93 -15.50 -6.54
N ILE A 198 7.86 -15.94 -5.70
CA ILE A 198 8.64 -17.16 -5.87
C ILE A 198 8.45 -18.07 -4.65
N ASN A 199 8.69 -19.36 -4.81
CA ASN A 199 8.67 -20.28 -3.67
C ASN A 199 9.88 -19.98 -2.78
N CYS A 200 9.67 -19.90 -1.47
CA CYS A 200 10.74 -19.65 -0.50
C CYS A 200 11.70 -20.85 -0.48
N PRO A 201 13.00 -20.68 -0.82
CA PRO A 201 13.93 -21.80 -0.92
C PRO A 201 14.45 -22.33 0.43
N SER A 202 14.36 -21.54 1.50
CA SER A 202 15.05 -21.76 2.79
C SER A 202 14.13 -22.12 3.96
N ILE A 203 12.80 -22.05 3.81
CA ILE A 203 11.85 -22.45 4.86
C ILE A 203 11.06 -23.65 4.36
N SER A 204 11.36 -24.82 4.93
CA SER A 204 10.49 -26.00 4.84
C SER A 204 9.89 -26.22 6.23
N LEU A 205 8.82 -25.50 6.55
CA LEU A 205 7.99 -25.82 7.72
C LEU A 205 7.37 -27.18 7.43
N GLY A 206 7.78 -28.21 8.17
CA GLY A 206 7.36 -29.59 7.91
C GLY A 206 5.84 -29.70 7.73
N SER A 207 5.44 -30.51 6.74
CA SER A 207 4.09 -30.72 6.19
C SER A 207 3.57 -29.57 5.31
N GLU A 208 3.34 -29.93 4.03
CA GLU A 208 2.46 -29.36 3.00
C GLU A 208 2.31 -27.85 2.75
N ASP A 209 2.63 -26.95 3.67
CA ASP A 209 2.46 -25.50 3.54
C ASP A 209 3.76 -24.85 3.08
N SER A 210 3.89 -24.73 1.76
CA SER A 210 5.00 -23.99 1.15
C SER A 210 4.83 -22.49 1.40
N THR A 211 5.86 -21.83 1.92
CA THR A 211 5.91 -20.37 2.00
C THR A 211 6.36 -19.78 0.67
N ARG A 212 5.92 -18.55 0.38
CA ARG A 212 6.28 -17.78 -0.79
C ARG A 212 6.88 -16.44 -0.37
N VAL A 213 7.75 -15.92 -1.21
CA VAL A 213 8.45 -14.64 -0.98
C VAL A 213 8.37 -13.83 -2.26
N VAL A 214 8.50 -12.51 -2.14
CA VAL A 214 8.66 -11.64 -3.30
C VAL A 214 10.12 -11.64 -3.71
N ASP A 215 10.40 -11.84 -5.00
CA ASP A 215 11.75 -11.98 -5.55
C ASP A 215 12.68 -10.80 -5.24
N LYS A 216 12.18 -9.57 -5.30
CA LYS A 216 12.98 -8.36 -5.03
C LYS A 216 13.31 -8.17 -3.56
N ASP A 217 12.38 -8.48 -2.67
CA ASP A 217 12.59 -8.48 -1.23
C ASP A 217 13.60 -9.59 -0.85
N TYR A 218 13.38 -10.81 -1.34
CA TYR A 218 14.29 -11.94 -1.12
C TYR A 218 15.73 -11.71 -1.58
N ASN A 219 15.91 -11.06 -2.73
CA ASN A 219 17.24 -10.78 -3.29
C ASN A 219 17.80 -9.41 -2.86
N ASP A 220 17.11 -8.65 -2.00
CA ASP A 220 17.52 -7.32 -1.56
C ASP A 220 17.84 -6.37 -2.73
N THR A 221 17.04 -6.49 -3.80
CA THR A 221 17.30 -5.79 -5.06
C THR A 221 16.76 -4.36 -4.98
N PRO A 222 17.57 -3.34 -5.33
CA PRO A 222 17.09 -1.97 -5.34
C PRO A 222 15.86 -1.78 -6.23
N ILE A 223 14.91 -1.01 -5.75
CA ILE A 223 13.71 -0.59 -6.48
C ILE A 223 13.88 0.84 -6.96
N GLU A 224 13.70 1.04 -8.26
CA GLU A 224 13.61 2.39 -8.83
C GLU A 224 12.16 2.86 -8.74
N ILE A 225 11.89 3.78 -7.82
CA ILE A 225 10.58 4.41 -7.68
C ILE A 225 10.65 5.80 -8.32
N ALA A 226 9.77 6.05 -9.28
CA ALA A 226 9.68 7.34 -9.97
C ALA A 226 8.21 7.66 -10.30
N PHE A 227 7.91 8.93 -10.58
CA PHE A 227 6.54 9.38 -10.87
C PHE A 227 5.91 8.69 -12.09
N ASN A 228 6.72 8.17 -13.00
CA ASN A 228 6.31 7.45 -14.21
C ASN A 228 6.32 5.92 -14.06
N ASN A 229 6.78 5.40 -12.93
CA ASN A 229 6.88 3.97 -12.65
C ASN A 229 6.57 3.67 -11.17
N MET A 230 5.57 4.38 -10.62
CA MET A 230 5.16 4.19 -9.24
C MET A 230 4.20 3.01 -9.15
N ASN A 231 4.68 1.94 -8.55
CA ASN A 231 3.93 0.70 -8.38
C ASN A 231 3.85 0.38 -6.90
N LEU A 232 2.72 -0.21 -6.50
CA LEU A 232 2.50 -0.72 -5.15
C LEU A 232 2.27 -2.22 -5.23
N CYS A 233 3.11 -2.97 -4.54
CA CYS A 233 3.02 -4.39 -4.33
C CYS A 233 2.02 -4.66 -3.21
N ILE A 234 0.96 -5.42 -3.49
CA ILE A 234 -0.04 -5.81 -2.50
C ILE A 234 0.01 -7.33 -2.39
N VAL A 235 0.50 -7.82 -1.26
CA VAL A 235 0.48 -9.24 -0.93
C VAL A 235 -0.73 -9.49 -0.04
N THR A 236 -1.47 -10.55 -0.33
CA THR A 236 -2.58 -10.98 0.52
C THR A 236 -2.38 -12.42 0.93
N ASN A 237 -2.56 -12.67 2.22
CA ASN A 237 -2.44 -13.98 2.83
C ASN A 237 -3.71 -14.26 3.67
N THR A 238 -4.08 -15.53 3.78
CA THR A 238 -5.14 -15.97 4.69
C THR A 238 -4.55 -16.78 5.82
N ASN A 239 -4.83 -16.38 7.05
CA ASN A 239 -4.48 -17.18 8.23
C ASN A 239 -5.75 -17.55 8.99
N ASP A 240 -5.89 -18.83 9.35
CA ASP A 240 -7.02 -19.33 10.15
C ASP A 240 -7.05 -18.65 11.54
N ASP A 241 -5.88 -18.30 12.08
CA ASP A 241 -5.74 -17.72 13.43
C ASP A 241 -5.66 -16.18 13.44
N GLY A 242 -5.41 -15.53 12.30
CA GLY A 242 -5.27 -14.07 12.20
C GLY A 242 -4.00 -13.51 12.84
N THR A 243 -2.99 -14.34 13.09
CA THR A 243 -1.64 -13.93 13.50
C THR A 243 -0.81 -13.57 12.27
N ASN A 244 0.06 -12.56 12.35
CA ASN A 244 1.06 -12.27 11.32
C ASN A 244 1.93 -13.54 11.15
N THR A 245 1.80 -14.24 10.03
CA THR A 245 2.73 -15.31 9.62
C THR A 245 3.79 -14.76 8.69
N GLU A 246 4.12 -13.48 8.85
CA GLU A 246 5.38 -12.96 8.33
C GLU A 246 6.49 -13.68 9.08
N PHE A 247 7.11 -14.62 8.38
CA PHE A 247 8.38 -15.13 8.83
C PHE A 247 9.43 -14.17 8.29
N PHE A 248 10.25 -13.68 9.21
CA PHE A 248 11.51 -13.01 8.92
C PHE A 248 12.66 -14.01 9.11
N PRO A 249 12.77 -15.06 8.28
CA PRO A 249 13.91 -15.95 8.37
C PRO A 249 15.18 -15.15 8.08
N ASP A 250 16.23 -15.41 8.84
CA ASP A 250 17.57 -15.05 8.39
C ASP A 250 17.83 -15.81 7.09
N GLY A 251 17.85 -15.09 5.97
CA GLY A 251 18.22 -15.66 4.69
C GLY A 251 19.64 -16.23 4.73
N THR A 252 19.98 -17.07 3.75
CA THR A 252 21.33 -17.66 3.58
C THR A 252 22.43 -16.59 3.37
N HIS A 253 22.07 -15.31 3.32
CA HIS A 253 22.93 -14.15 3.11
C HIS A 253 22.83 -13.07 4.19
N GLY A 254 22.17 -13.33 5.34
CA GLY A 254 22.04 -12.34 6.43
C GLY A 254 21.13 -11.16 6.10
N ILE A 255 20.18 -11.37 5.17
CA ILE A 255 19.16 -10.41 4.75
C ILE A 255 17.83 -10.88 5.36
N THR A 256 17.14 -9.95 6.00
CA THR A 256 15.77 -10.13 6.48
C THR A 256 14.80 -9.87 5.33
N TYR A 257 13.89 -10.81 5.05
CA TYR A 257 12.85 -10.67 4.03
C TYR A 257 11.51 -11.17 4.57
N SER A 258 10.41 -10.73 3.97
CA SER A 258 9.06 -11.16 4.36
C SER A 258 8.64 -12.41 3.59
N ALA A 259 8.39 -13.49 4.34
CA ALA A 259 7.82 -14.72 3.80
C ALA A 259 6.35 -14.88 4.20
N PHE A 260 5.53 -15.28 3.24
CA PHE A 260 4.09 -15.42 3.37
C PHE A 260 3.68 -16.90 3.28
N SER A 261 2.81 -17.35 4.18
CA SER A 261 2.21 -18.69 4.12
C SER A 261 1.28 -18.83 2.92
N ASN A 262 1.06 -20.06 2.46
CA ASN A 262 0.04 -20.35 1.47
C ASN A 262 -1.33 -20.58 2.16
N PRO A 263 -2.45 -20.22 1.51
CA PRO A 263 -2.53 -19.58 0.20
C PRO A 263 -2.24 -18.06 0.28
N CYS A 264 -1.32 -17.58 -0.55
CA CYS A 264 -1.09 -16.15 -0.75
C CYS A 264 -1.13 -15.77 -2.23
N THR A 265 -1.54 -14.53 -2.48
CA THR A 265 -1.57 -13.93 -3.82
C THR A 265 -0.81 -12.62 -3.79
N LEU A 266 -0.32 -12.22 -4.96
CA LEU A 266 0.33 -10.95 -5.18
C LEU A 266 -0.39 -10.21 -6.29
N SER A 267 -0.71 -8.94 -6.05
CA SER A 267 -1.04 -7.98 -7.10
C SER A 267 -0.04 -6.85 -7.10
N VAL A 268 0.10 -6.20 -8.25
CA VAL A 268 0.90 -4.99 -8.41
C VAL A 268 -0.02 -3.93 -8.96
N ALA A 269 -0.37 -2.96 -8.11
CA ALA A 269 -1.16 -1.81 -8.49
C ALA A 269 -0.25 -0.76 -9.12
N ASN A 270 -0.53 -0.37 -10.36
CA ASN A 270 0.15 0.77 -10.99
C ASN A 270 -0.58 2.03 -10.55
N LEU A 271 0.11 3.00 -9.96
CA LEU A 271 -0.51 4.21 -9.43
C LEU A 271 -0.43 5.33 -10.49
N PRO A 272 -1.54 5.66 -11.19
CA PRO A 272 -1.48 6.54 -12.34
C PRO A 272 -1.49 8.00 -11.90
N LEU A 273 -0.33 8.62 -11.75
CA LEU A 273 -0.21 10.02 -11.32
C LEU A 273 -0.44 11.01 -12.46
N ASN A 274 -1.61 10.98 -13.10
CA ASN A 274 -1.86 11.67 -14.36
C ASN A 274 -1.56 13.18 -14.33
N ASN A 275 -1.99 13.89 -13.30
CA ASN A 275 -1.75 15.34 -13.18
C ASN A 275 -0.25 15.66 -13.00
N ILE A 276 0.45 14.88 -12.18
CA ILE A 276 1.89 15.01 -11.94
C ILE A 276 2.70 14.63 -13.18
N VAL A 277 2.38 13.51 -13.82
CA VAL A 277 3.02 13.04 -15.06
C VAL A 277 2.81 14.05 -16.18
N TYR A 278 1.61 14.61 -16.30
CA TYR A 278 1.34 15.68 -17.26
C TYR A 278 2.18 16.93 -16.95
N CYS A 279 2.27 17.37 -15.70
CA CYS A 279 3.12 18.49 -15.31
C CYS A 279 4.62 18.22 -15.54
N GLY A 280 5.09 16.98 -15.34
CA GLY A 280 6.48 16.56 -15.53
C GLY A 280 6.89 16.37 -17.00
N ASN A 281 5.96 15.93 -17.87
CA ASN A 281 6.22 15.73 -19.30
C ASN A 281 6.05 17.00 -20.15
N GLN A 282 5.61 18.10 -19.56
CA GLN A 282 5.53 19.38 -20.24
C GLN A 282 6.92 20.03 -20.31
N THR A 283 7.61 19.87 -21.44
CA THR A 283 8.76 20.73 -21.79
C THR A 283 8.35 22.22 -21.91
N ALA A 284 7.05 22.51 -21.91
CA ALA A 284 6.50 23.86 -21.85
C ALA A 284 5.05 23.85 -21.34
N ALA A 285 4.82 24.12 -20.04
CA ALA A 285 3.80 25.05 -19.55
C ALA A 285 3.38 24.82 -18.07
N LYS A 286 4.07 25.46 -17.14
CA LYS A 286 3.47 26.44 -16.21
C LYS A 286 4.53 27.53 -16.05
N ARG A 287 4.28 28.74 -16.57
CA ARG A 287 5.15 29.89 -16.24
C ARG A 287 4.86 30.22 -14.78
N SER A 288 5.71 29.79 -13.87
CA SER A 288 5.63 30.22 -12.48
C SER A 288 6.09 31.68 -12.39
N LEU A 289 5.30 32.52 -11.73
CA LEU A 289 5.65 33.91 -11.49
C LEU A 289 6.46 33.95 -10.19
N LYS A 290 7.79 34.00 -10.29
CA LYS A 290 8.65 34.17 -9.12
C LYS A 290 8.52 35.61 -8.61
N ILE A 291 7.73 35.81 -7.56
CA ILE A 291 7.69 37.07 -6.83
C ILE A 291 8.89 37.06 -5.88
N THR A 292 9.82 37.99 -6.08
CA THR A 292 10.93 38.20 -5.14
C THR A 292 10.44 39.23 -4.13
N PRO A 293 10.39 38.91 -2.82
CA PRO A 293 9.84 39.82 -1.83
C PRO A 293 10.70 41.08 -1.70
N THR A 294 10.03 42.22 -1.57
CA THR A 294 10.64 43.52 -1.28
C THR A 294 11.03 43.58 0.19
N ASP A 295 12.19 44.16 0.50
CA ASP A 295 12.51 44.49 1.89
C ASP A 295 11.69 45.70 2.38
N ALA A 296 11.74 45.95 3.69
CA ALA A 296 11.03 47.04 4.34
C ALA A 296 11.48 48.46 3.91
N SER A 297 12.52 48.57 3.07
CA SER A 297 13.04 49.84 2.55
C SER A 297 12.51 50.20 1.15
N GLY A 298 11.73 49.30 0.53
CA GLY A 298 11.17 49.51 -0.81
C GLY A 298 12.18 49.35 -1.95
N ALA A 299 13.38 48.82 -1.68
CA ALA A 299 14.36 48.52 -2.72
C ALA A 299 13.97 47.23 -3.47
N THR A 300 13.83 47.32 -4.79
CA THR A 300 13.51 46.17 -5.65
C THR A 300 14.74 45.27 -5.81
N LEU A 301 14.79 44.17 -5.06
CA LEU A 301 15.76 43.09 -5.29
C LEU A 301 15.19 42.12 -6.32
N GLY A 302 15.29 42.48 -7.61
CA GLY A 302 15.05 41.56 -8.72
C GLY A 302 13.78 41.82 -9.53
N SER A 303 13.97 41.90 -10.85
CA SER A 303 12.91 41.98 -11.86
C SER A 303 12.02 40.73 -11.84
N MET A 304 10.72 40.89 -12.12
CA MET A 304 9.84 39.78 -12.52
C MET A 304 10.44 39.10 -13.75
N GLN A 305 10.91 37.87 -13.59
CA GLN A 305 11.43 37.09 -14.71
C GLN A 305 10.48 35.94 -15.00
N TYR A 306 10.04 35.86 -16.26
CA TYR A 306 9.45 34.65 -16.80
C TYR A 306 10.57 33.63 -16.99
N CYS A 307 10.80 32.77 -16.00
CA CYS A 307 11.69 31.64 -16.17
C CYS A 307 11.02 30.58 -17.05
N LYS A 308 11.73 30.10 -18.07
CA LYS A 308 11.38 28.84 -18.74
C LYS A 308 11.91 27.73 -17.84
N MET A 309 11.04 26.82 -17.40
CA MET A 309 11.46 25.62 -16.65
C MET A 309 12.44 24.73 -17.46
N ALA A 310 12.55 24.95 -18.77
CA ALA A 310 13.49 24.27 -19.65
C ALA A 310 14.97 24.59 -19.36
N ASP A 311 15.29 25.64 -18.59
CA ASP A 311 16.67 25.89 -18.13
C ASP A 311 17.03 25.07 -16.86
N ILE A 312 16.07 24.31 -16.33
CA ILE A 312 16.18 23.38 -15.21
C ILE A 312 16.07 21.95 -15.79
N MET A 313 16.93 21.62 -16.75
CA MET A 313 16.93 20.31 -17.41
C MET A 313 17.52 19.24 -16.49
N ALA A 314 16.63 18.40 -15.93
CA ALA A 314 16.80 16.99 -15.52
C ALA A 314 15.72 16.51 -14.53
N LEU A 315 14.80 17.37 -14.10
CA LEU A 315 14.15 17.20 -12.80
C LEU A 315 12.79 16.48 -12.85
N VAL A 316 12.67 15.49 -11.96
CA VAL A 316 11.41 15.06 -11.33
C VAL A 316 10.51 16.29 -11.12
N PRO A 317 9.21 16.26 -11.50
CA PRO A 317 8.33 17.40 -11.31
C PRO A 317 8.37 17.84 -9.85
N GLU A 318 8.56 19.13 -9.57
CA GLU A 318 8.67 19.62 -8.19
C GLU A 318 7.47 19.21 -7.34
N SER A 319 6.30 19.01 -7.94
CA SER A 319 5.08 18.54 -7.26
C SER A 319 5.11 17.06 -6.87
N PHE A 320 6.15 16.31 -7.24
CA PHE A 320 6.37 14.94 -6.83
C PHE A 320 7.68 14.81 -6.06
N LYS A 321 7.61 14.23 -4.87
CA LYS A 321 8.80 13.98 -4.07
C LYS A 321 8.81 12.55 -3.54
N ILE A 322 9.79 11.79 -4.00
CA ILE A 322 10.34 10.63 -3.33
C ILE A 322 11.72 11.10 -2.88
N MET A 323 12.02 11.06 -1.60
CA MET A 323 13.30 11.59 -1.15
C MET A 323 14.39 10.54 -1.40
N ASP A 324 15.43 10.94 -2.14
CA ASP A 324 16.58 10.11 -2.53
C ASP A 324 17.88 10.66 -1.92
N SER A 325 18.89 9.78 -1.88
CA SER A 325 20.29 9.72 -1.41
C SER A 325 21.20 10.95 -1.47
N THR A 326 20.69 12.16 -1.74
CA THR A 326 21.47 13.39 -1.54
C THR A 326 20.95 14.32 -0.44
N GLY A 327 20.11 13.77 0.46
CA GLY A 327 19.85 14.31 1.81
C GLY A 327 18.39 14.69 2.04
N ALA A 328 17.50 13.82 2.49
CA ALA A 328 17.69 12.53 3.11
C ALA A 328 16.48 11.63 2.77
N SER A 329 16.72 10.34 2.59
CA SER A 329 15.73 9.44 2.01
C SER A 329 14.69 8.99 3.04
N PHE A 330 13.42 9.24 2.74
CA PHE A 330 12.26 8.81 3.54
C PHE A 330 11.62 7.54 2.95
N VAL A 331 12.18 6.98 1.89
CA VAL A 331 11.66 5.77 1.25
C VAL A 331 12.80 4.80 1.06
N SER A 332 12.64 3.57 1.56
CA SER A 332 13.62 2.52 1.35
C SER A 332 13.92 2.36 -0.15
N ASP A 333 15.21 2.30 -0.50
CA ASP A 333 15.67 1.96 -1.85
C ASP A 333 15.40 0.49 -2.20
N LYS A 334 14.84 -0.26 -1.26
CA LYS A 334 14.52 -1.68 -1.33
C LYS A 334 13.05 -1.91 -1.01
N MET A 335 12.53 -2.99 -1.57
CA MET A 335 11.18 -3.46 -1.24
C MET A 335 11.15 -3.90 0.23
N ASP A 336 10.21 -3.36 0.99
CA ASP A 336 10.06 -3.65 2.41
C ASP A 336 8.56 -3.66 2.77
N PHE A 337 8.12 -4.74 3.41
CA PHE A 337 6.75 -4.94 3.87
C PHE A 337 6.58 -4.65 5.37
N THR A 338 7.68 -4.33 6.07
CA THR A 338 7.68 -4.11 7.52
C THR A 338 7.16 -2.73 7.89
N ASN A 339 7.55 -1.73 7.12
CA ASN A 339 7.27 -0.33 7.42
C ASN A 339 5.97 0.14 6.79
N ASP A 340 5.25 1.03 7.48
CA ASP A 340 4.06 1.70 6.95
C ASP A 340 4.42 2.62 5.78
N ILE A 341 3.45 2.85 4.88
CA ILE A 341 3.60 3.73 3.72
C ILE A 341 2.62 4.90 3.85
N TYR A 342 3.11 6.12 3.66
CA TYR A 342 2.31 7.33 3.69
C TYR A 342 2.37 8.04 2.34
N PHE A 343 1.20 8.36 1.79
CA PHE A 343 1.05 9.26 0.66
C PHE A 343 0.44 10.57 1.16
N VAL A 344 1.18 11.66 1.05
CA VAL A 344 0.72 13.01 1.44
C VAL A 344 0.52 13.82 0.17
N PHE A 345 -0.72 14.21 -0.11
CA PHE A 345 -1.08 14.84 -1.38
C PHE A 345 -2.11 15.95 -1.24
N THR A 346 -2.24 16.75 -2.29
CA THR A 346 -3.22 17.84 -2.41
C THR A 346 -3.90 17.78 -3.76
N TYR A 347 -5.13 18.29 -3.81
CA TYR A 347 -5.85 18.51 -5.07
C TYR A 347 -5.95 20.00 -5.40
N ALA A 348 -5.75 20.35 -6.66
CA ALA A 348 -5.81 21.74 -7.10
C ALA A 348 -7.24 22.31 -7.12
N ASP A 349 -8.25 21.47 -7.29
CA ASP A 349 -9.67 21.85 -7.33
C ASP A 349 -10.27 22.14 -5.95
N GLU A 350 -9.57 21.74 -4.88
CA GLU A 350 -9.96 22.01 -3.50
C GLU A 350 -9.48 23.38 -2.98
N LEU A 351 -8.69 24.12 -3.77
CA LEU A 351 -8.29 25.49 -3.46
C LEU A 351 -9.46 26.45 -3.68
N LYS A 352 -9.92 27.11 -2.60
CA LYS A 352 -11.11 28.00 -2.61
C LYS A 352 -10.88 29.32 -1.90
#